data_AF-A0A1H3ZL84-F1
#
_entry.id   AF-A0A1H3ZL84-F1
#
_cell.length_a   1.000
_cell.length_b   1.000
_cell.length_c   1.000
_cell.angle_alpha   90.00
_cell.angle_beta   90.00
_cell.angle_gamma   90.00
#
_symmetry.space_group_name_H-M   'P 1'
#
loop_
_entity.id
_entity.type
_entity.pdbx_description
1 polymer ?
#
loop_
_entity_poly.entity_id
_entity_poly.type
_entity_poly.pdbx_seq_one_letter_code
_entity_poly.pdbx_strand_id
1 'polypeptide(L)'
;MAAIIIPSCVSPFGVFLGRLYAETSVPDELIEAARIDGAGEFRIFSTMVLRLLAPAMVTIFLFIFVATWNNFLLPLIMITENKLKPVTLGMYGMMAQNNTPDYGSVLMGSLFGVLPLVVIFLVLQRFWQSGLAAGAVKG
;
A
#
# COMPACT_ATOMS: atom_id res chain seq x y z
N MET A 1 -1.35 -7.92 18.50
CA MET A 1 -0.78 -7.11 17.40
C MET A 1 -0.10 -7.97 16.32
N ALA A 2 0.86 -8.85 16.64
CA ALA A 2 1.54 -9.68 15.63
C ALA A 2 0.60 -10.56 14.76
N ALA A 3 -0.50 -11.06 15.34
CA ALA A 3 -1.51 -11.84 14.61
C ALA A 3 -2.28 -11.08 13.52
N ILE A 4 -2.27 -9.74 13.54
CA ILE A 4 -2.91 -8.88 12.52
C ILE A 4 -1.88 -8.48 11.45
N ILE A 5 -0.63 -8.28 11.86
CA ILE A 5 0.45 -7.84 10.97
C ILE A 5 0.82 -8.94 9.98
N ILE A 6 0.94 -10.20 10.45
CA ILE A 6 1.41 -11.32 9.60
C ILE A 6 0.45 -11.59 8.41
N PRO A 7 -0.89 -11.67 8.57
CA PRO A 7 -1.80 -11.81 7.43
C PRO A 7 -1.86 -10.56 6.56
N SER A 8 -1.71 -9.37 7.15
CA SER A 8 -1.78 -8.10 6.41
C SER A 8 -0.52 -7.81 5.58
N CYS A 9 0.62 -8.44 5.92
CA CYS A 9 1.86 -8.31 5.18
C CYS A 9 1.85 -9.05 3.84
N VAL A 10 1.00 -10.08 3.68
CA VAL A 10 0.92 -10.88 2.46
C VAL A 10 -0.47 -10.73 1.85
N SER A 11 -0.61 -9.75 0.96
CA SER A 11 -1.82 -9.57 0.17
C SER A 11 -1.72 -10.37 -1.13
N PRO A 12 -2.65 -11.32 -1.42
CA PRO A 12 -2.70 -12.02 -2.70
C PRO A 12 -2.73 -11.06 -3.90
N PHE A 13 -3.41 -9.92 -3.73
CA PHE A 13 -3.45 -8.85 -4.71
C PHE A 13 -2.07 -8.21 -4.93
N GLY A 14 -1.32 -7.98 -3.85
CA GLY A 14 0.05 -7.45 -3.94
C GLY A 14 1.00 -8.40 -4.65
N VAL A 15 0.88 -9.71 -4.40
CA VAL A 15 1.66 -10.75 -5.10
C VAL A 15 1.29 -10.81 -6.58
N PHE A 16 -0.01 -10.78 -6.90
CA PHE A 16 -0.50 -10.77 -8.28
C PHE A 16 0.01 -9.56 -9.07
N LEU A 17 -0.16 -8.35 -8.52
CA LEU A 17 0.34 -7.14 -9.18
C LEU A 17 1.88 -7.14 -9.28
N GLY A 18 2.57 -7.56 -8.22
CA GLY A 18 4.04 -7.65 -8.22
C GLY A 18 4.55 -8.57 -9.33
N ARG A 19 3.89 -9.72 -9.52
CA ARG A 19 4.22 -10.65 -10.60
C ARG A 19 3.92 -10.05 -11.98
N LEU A 20 2.76 -9.44 -12.17
CA LEU A 20 2.39 -8.81 -13.44
C LEU A 20 3.39 -7.72 -13.86
N TYR A 21 3.84 -6.90 -12.90
CA TYR A 21 4.85 -5.89 -13.16
C TYR A 21 6.23 -6.48 -13.42
N ALA A 22 6.60 -7.56 -12.72
CA ALA A 22 7.86 -8.26 -12.98
C ALA A 22 7.91 -8.83 -14.40
N GLU A 23 6.84 -9.51 -14.85
CA GLU A 23 6.75 -10.09 -16.20
C GLU A 23 6.77 -9.01 -17.29
N THR A 24 6.26 -7.80 -17.03
CA THR A 24 6.19 -6.72 -18.04
C THR A 24 7.38 -5.76 -18.03
N SER A 25 8.03 -5.57 -16.88
CA SER A 25 9.05 -4.53 -16.68
C SER A 25 10.48 -5.07 -16.62
N VAL A 26 10.66 -6.39 -16.46
CA VAL A 26 11.97 -7.04 -16.35
C VAL A 26 12.14 -8.02 -17.51
N PRO A 27 12.80 -7.59 -18.61
CA PRO A 27 13.11 -8.48 -19.72
C PRO A 27 14.07 -9.59 -19.29
N ASP A 28 13.82 -10.82 -19.74
CA ASP A 28 14.70 -11.96 -19.43
C ASP A 28 16.13 -11.75 -19.97
N GLU A 29 16.26 -11.09 -21.12
CA GLU A 29 17.54 -10.73 -21.73
C GLU A 29 18.45 -9.90 -20.80
N LEU A 30 17.86 -9.03 -19.97
CA LEU A 30 18.57 -8.20 -19.00
C LEU A 30 19.16 -9.06 -17.87
N ILE A 31 18.43 -10.10 -17.46
CA ILE A 31 18.87 -11.05 -16.43
C ILE A 31 19.98 -11.94 -17.00
N GLU A 32 19.82 -12.43 -18.24
CA GLU A 32 20.83 -13.25 -18.91
C GLU A 32 22.14 -12.49 -19.15
N ALA A 33 22.07 -11.23 -19.59
CA ALA A 33 23.24 -10.37 -19.72
C ALA A 33 23.98 -10.19 -18.39
N ALA A 34 23.26 -9.93 -17.30
CA ALA A 34 23.85 -9.79 -15.98
C ALA A 34 24.51 -11.09 -15.47
N ARG A 35 23.97 -12.26 -15.85
CA ARG A 35 24.59 -13.56 -15.58
C ARG A 35 25.87 -13.77 -16.39
N ILE A 36 25.88 -13.36 -17.66
CA ILE A 36 27.08 -13.40 -18.53
C ILE A 36 28.19 -12.51 -17.94
N ASP A 37 27.82 -11.36 -17.37
CA ASP A 37 28.72 -10.43 -16.68
C ASP A 37 29.19 -10.96 -15.29
N GLY A 38 28.80 -12.18 -14.90
CA GLY A 38 29.20 -12.82 -13.65
C GLY A 38 28.52 -12.27 -12.39
N ALA A 39 27.42 -11.53 -12.52
CA ALA A 39 26.66 -11.08 -11.35
C ALA A 39 25.90 -12.25 -10.70
N GLY A 40 26.03 -12.42 -9.39
CA GLY A 40 25.23 -13.39 -8.64
C GLY A 40 23.75 -13.00 -8.54
N GLU A 41 22.86 -13.99 -8.47
CA GLU A 41 21.39 -13.81 -8.44
C GLU A 41 20.91 -12.77 -7.42
N PHE A 42 21.46 -12.79 -6.21
CA PHE A 42 21.10 -11.83 -5.17
C PHE A 42 21.44 -10.38 -5.55
N ARG A 43 22.55 -10.17 -6.26
CA ARG A 43 22.97 -8.86 -6.75
C ARG A 43 22.08 -8.37 -7.89
N ILE A 44 21.74 -9.27 -8.82
CA ILE A 44 20.79 -8.99 -9.92
C ILE A 44 19.45 -8.55 -9.33
N PHE A 45 18.92 -9.33 -8.39
CA PHE A 45 17.65 -9.01 -7.73
C PHE A 45 17.69 -7.66 -7.01
N SER A 46 18.64 -7.47 -6.10
CA SER A 46 18.67 -6.30 -5.21
C SER A 46 19.00 -4.99 -5.93
N THR A 47 19.80 -5.04 -7.00
CA THR A 47 20.36 -3.83 -7.64
C THR A 47 19.61 -3.45 -8.92
N MET A 48 19.22 -4.44 -9.72
CA MET A 48 18.51 -4.22 -11.00
C MET A 48 17.01 -4.41 -10.82
N VAL A 49 16.59 -5.61 -10.46
CA VAL A 49 15.17 -5.99 -10.46
C VAL A 49 14.36 -5.11 -9.50
N LEU A 50 14.82 -4.92 -8.26
CA LEU A 50 14.14 -4.05 -7.29
C LEU A 50 14.03 -2.59 -7.76
N ARG A 51 15.02 -2.09 -8.52
CA ARG A 51 15.01 -0.71 -9.02
C ARG A 51 14.03 -0.54 -10.17
N LEU A 52 13.95 -1.53 -11.07
CA LEU A 52 12.95 -1.58 -12.13
C LEU A 52 11.53 -1.73 -11.57
N LEU A 53 11.38 -2.49 -10.48
CA LEU A 53 10.10 -2.69 -9.80
C LEU A 53 9.73 -1.57 -8.83
N ALA A 54 10.59 -0.56 -8.60
CA ALA A 54 10.31 0.52 -7.65
C ALA A 54 8.97 1.25 -7.90
N PRO A 55 8.60 1.61 -9.15
CA PRO A 55 7.29 2.20 -9.43
C PRO A 55 6.12 1.24 -9.13
N ALA A 56 6.30 -0.05 -9.41
CA ALA A 56 5.30 -1.08 -9.13
C ALA A 56 5.08 -1.26 -7.61
N MET A 57 6.17 -1.24 -6.84
CA MET A 57 6.12 -1.33 -5.37
C MET A 57 5.35 -0.17 -4.76
N VAL A 58 5.49 1.05 -5.30
CA VAL A 58 4.72 2.23 -4.86
C VAL A 58 3.22 2.01 -5.08
N THR A 59 2.84 1.50 -6.25
CA THR A 59 1.45 1.22 -6.58
C THR A 59 0.86 0.14 -5.67
N ILE A 60 1.58 -0.96 -5.46
CA ILE A 60 1.17 -2.06 -4.58
C ILE A 60 1.02 -1.56 -3.14
N PHE A 61 1.99 -0.79 -2.65
CA PHE A 61 1.97 -0.20 -1.31
C PHE A 61 0.73 0.68 -1.12
N LEU A 62 0.41 1.54 -2.10
CA LEU A 62 -0.74 2.42 -2.02
C LEU A 62 -2.04 1.64 -1.91
N PHE A 63 -2.26 0.63 -2.76
CA PHE A 63 -3.48 -0.18 -2.70
C PHE A 63 -3.62 -0.93 -1.38
N ILE A 64 -2.55 -1.54 -0.89
CA ILE A 64 -2.55 -2.25 0.40
C ILE A 64 -2.82 -1.26 1.54
N PHE A 65 -2.15 -0.10 1.53
CA PHE A 65 -2.33 0.93 2.55
C PHE A 65 -3.79 1.42 2.60
N VAL A 66 -4.38 1.76 1.45
CA VAL A 66 -5.78 2.19 1.37
C VAL A 66 -6.71 1.09 1.88
N ALA A 67 -6.48 -0.16 1.49
CA ALA A 67 -7.29 -1.30 1.92
C ALA A 67 -7.22 -1.54 3.43
N THR A 68 -6.01 -1.49 4.01
CA THR A 68 -5.79 -1.65 5.46
C THR A 68 -6.34 -0.47 6.25
N TRP A 69 -6.16 0.76 5.76
CA TRP A 69 -6.64 1.96 6.41
C TRP A 69 -8.18 2.06 6.44
N ASN A 70 -8.84 1.65 5.36
CA ASN A 70 -10.29 1.58 5.29
C ASN A 70 -10.88 0.32 5.96
N ASN A 71 -10.04 -0.58 6.48
CA ASN A 71 -10.52 -1.83 7.05
C ASN A 71 -11.27 -1.58 8.38
N PHE A 72 -12.59 -1.67 8.33
CA PHE A 72 -13.47 -1.50 9.49
C PHE A 72 -13.85 -2.82 10.16
N LEU A 73 -14.12 -3.86 9.36
CA LEU A 73 -14.69 -5.13 9.85
C LEU A 73 -13.71 -5.93 10.71
N LEU A 74 -12.44 -6.03 10.29
CA LEU A 74 -11.46 -6.86 10.99
C LEU A 74 -11.18 -6.32 12.41
N PRO A 75 -10.95 -5.00 12.60
CA PRO A 75 -10.78 -4.43 13.94
C PRO A 75 -12.04 -4.46 14.78
N LEU A 76 -13.24 -4.28 14.18
CA LEU A 76 -14.52 -4.33 14.89
C LEU A 76 -14.72 -5.69 15.59
N ILE A 77 -14.33 -6.77 14.92
CA ILE A 77 -14.49 -8.14 15.44
C ILE A 77 -13.35 -8.52 16.39
N MET A 78 -12.11 -8.10 16.10
CA MET A 78 -10.93 -8.52 16.89
C MET A 78 -10.60 -7.64 18.09
N ILE A 79 -10.96 -6.36 18.12
CA ILE A 79 -10.49 -5.41 19.14
C ILE A 79 -11.59 -5.12 20.15
N THR A 80 -11.46 -5.70 21.35
CA THR A 80 -12.37 -5.47 22.48
C THR A 80 -11.93 -4.30 23.38
N GLU A 81 -10.65 -3.90 23.35
CA GLU A 81 -10.08 -2.83 24.18
C GLU A 81 -10.15 -1.43 23.55
N ASN A 82 -10.60 -0.42 24.31
CA ASN A 82 -10.81 0.95 23.81
C ASN A 82 -9.53 1.70 23.38
N LYS A 83 -8.34 1.34 23.87
CA LYS A 83 -7.09 2.06 23.58
C LYS A 83 -6.50 1.79 22.19
N LEU A 84 -6.96 0.76 21.50
CA LEU A 84 -6.39 0.29 20.23
C LEU A 84 -7.37 0.37 19.04
N LYS A 85 -8.50 1.07 19.22
CA LYS A 85 -9.52 1.17 18.18
C LYS A 85 -9.05 2.09 17.04
N PRO A 86 -9.09 1.62 15.78
CA PRO A 86 -8.88 2.50 14.63
C PRO A 86 -9.91 3.64 14.62
N VAL A 87 -9.55 4.76 13.99
CA VAL A 87 -10.41 5.96 13.92
C VAL A 87 -11.82 5.62 13.41
N THR A 88 -11.93 4.70 12.44
CA THR A 88 -13.20 4.21 11.90
C THR A 88 -14.08 3.52 12.95
N LEU A 89 -13.50 2.74 13.86
CA LEU A 89 -14.19 2.04 14.93
C LEU A 89 -14.54 2.97 16.11
N GLY A 90 -13.65 3.92 16.42
CA GLY A 90 -13.89 4.96 17.42
C GLY A 90 -15.12 5.81 17.09
N MET A 91 -15.26 6.22 15.82
CA MET A 91 -16.43 6.97 15.35
C MET A 91 -17.75 6.19 15.45
N TYR A 92 -17.73 4.90 15.10
CA TYR A 92 -18.92 4.03 15.23
C TYR A 92 -19.38 3.92 16.70
N GLY A 93 -18.44 3.77 17.64
CA GLY A 93 -18.75 3.75 19.07
C GLY A 93 -19.42 5.03 19.57
N MET A 94 -18.99 6.20 19.08
CA MET A 94 -19.56 7.51 19.45
C MET A 94 -20.99 7.70 18.91
N MET A 95 -21.29 7.17 17.72
CA MET A 95 -22.65 7.16 17.16
C MET A 95 -23.58 6.15 17.86
N ALA A 96 -23.05 4.98 18.25
CA ALA A 96 -23.87 3.90 18.81
C ALA A 96 -24.14 4.03 20.33
N GLN A 97 -23.29 4.73 21.08
CA GLN A 97 -23.44 4.88 22.54
C GLN A 97 -24.21 6.12 23.00
N ASN A 98 -24.37 7.15 22.15
CA ASN A 98 -25.03 8.40 22.54
C ASN A 98 -26.45 8.48 21.96
N ASN A 99 -27.46 8.67 22.81
CA ASN A 99 -28.87 8.88 22.42
C ASN A 99 -29.09 10.14 21.53
N THR A 100 -28.10 11.02 21.46
CA THR A 100 -28.03 12.14 20.52
C THR A 100 -26.77 11.98 19.68
N PRO A 101 -26.86 11.53 18.41
CA PRO A 101 -25.68 11.36 17.57
C PRO A 101 -25.01 12.72 17.35
N ASP A 102 -23.78 12.85 17.84
CA ASP A 102 -22.95 14.03 17.58
C ASP A 102 -22.34 13.90 16.17
N TYR A 103 -23.10 14.35 15.18
CA TYR A 103 -22.67 14.36 13.79
C TYR A 103 -21.39 15.20 13.57
N GLY A 104 -21.15 16.21 14.42
CA GLY A 104 -19.98 17.09 14.31
C GLY A 104 -18.68 16.33 14.55
N SER A 105 -18.61 15.53 15.61
CA SER A 105 -17.43 14.74 15.93
C SER A 105 -17.20 13.56 14.98
N VAL A 106 -18.25 12.98 14.38
CA VAL A 106 -18.10 11.96 13.32
C VAL A 106 -17.61 12.54 12.00
N LEU A 107 -18.12 13.70 11.58
CA LEU A 107 -17.61 14.42 10.41
C LEU A 107 -16.14 14.82 10.59
N MET A 108 -15.79 15.31 11.78
CA MET A 108 -14.41 15.69 12.12
C MET A 108 -13.46 14.47 12.14
N GLY A 109 -13.88 13.35 12.72
CA GLY A 109 -13.12 12.09 12.68
C GLY A 109 -12.93 11.55 11.26
N SER A 110 -13.92 11.75 10.38
CA SER A 110 -13.84 11.35 8.96
C SER A 110 -12.84 12.23 8.20
N LEU A 111 -12.82 13.54 8.46
CA LEU A 111 -11.82 14.46 7.90
C LEU A 111 -10.39 14.05 8.31
N PHE A 112 -10.17 13.75 9.60
CA PHE A 112 -8.88 13.26 10.08
C PHE A 112 -8.53 11.87 9.53
N GLY A 113 -9.53 11.02 9.27
CA GLY A 113 -9.34 9.73 8.62
C GLY A 113 -8.85 9.85 7.17
N VAL A 114 -9.28 10.87 6.42
CA VAL A 114 -8.89 11.07 5.01
C VAL A 114 -7.50 11.71 4.88
N LEU A 115 -7.10 12.55 5.84
CA LEU A 115 -5.82 13.30 5.78
C LEU A 115 -4.58 12.42 5.50
N PRO A 116 -4.34 11.29 6.19
CA PRO A 116 -3.19 10.44 5.91
C PRO A 116 -3.17 9.87 4.49
N LEU A 117 -4.34 9.54 3.94
CA LEU A 117 -4.46 9.06 2.56
C LEU A 117 -4.06 10.14 1.57
N VAL A 118 -4.51 11.38 1.79
CA VAL A 118 -4.14 12.54 0.96
C VAL A 118 -2.64 12.81 1.03
N VAL A 119 -2.05 12.81 2.23
CA VAL A 119 -0.60 13.04 2.40
C VAL A 119 0.22 11.97 1.67
N ILE A 120 -0.14 10.69 1.83
CA ILE A 120 0.56 9.59 1.16
C ILE A 120 0.40 9.69 -0.35
N PHE A 121 -0.80 9.98 -0.85
CA PHE A 121 -1.05 10.18 -2.26
C PHE A 121 -0.19 11.30 -2.85
N LEU A 122 -0.11 12.46 -2.18
CA LEU A 122 0.69 13.60 -2.61
C LEU A 122 2.20 13.31 -2.61
N VAL A 123 2.69 12.46 -1.70
CA VAL A 123 4.10 12.04 -1.68
C VAL A 123 4.40 11.00 -2.75
N LEU A 124 3.45 10.10 -3.03
CA LEU A 124 3.65 8.98 -3.96
C LEU A 124 3.39 9.35 -5.43
N GLN A 125 2.56 10.37 -5.73
CA GLN A 125 2.25 10.79 -7.10
C GLN A 125 3.50 11.10 -7.95
N ARG A 126 4.59 11.54 -7.32
CA ARG A 126 5.87 11.84 -8.01
C ARG A 126 6.49 10.62 -8.69
N PHE A 127 6.26 9.41 -8.16
CA PHE A 127 6.79 8.17 -8.74
C PHE A 127 6.05 7.74 -10.02
N TRP A 128 4.78 8.14 -10.16
CA TRP A 128 4.00 7.90 -11.37
C TRP A 128 4.34 8.90 -12.48
N GLN A 129 4.60 10.16 -12.13
CA GLN A 129 5.04 11.18 -13.10
C GLN A 129 6.39 10.81 -13.74
N SER A 130 7.34 10.27 -12.97
CA SER A 130 8.62 9.78 -13.53
C SER A 130 8.47 8.57 -14.45
N GLY A 131 7.49 7.70 -14.20
CA GLY A 131 7.24 6.50 -15.03
C GLY A 131 6.56 6.84 -16.36
N LEU A 132 5.58 7.74 -16.35
CA LEU A 132 4.91 8.22 -17.58
C LEU A 132 5.87 9.01 -18.48
N ALA A 133 6.75 9.83 -17.89
CA ALA A 133 7.75 10.59 -18.65
C ALA A 133 8.80 9.69 -19.33
N ALA A 134 9.18 8.55 -18.73
CA ALA A 134 10.12 7.60 -19.34
C ALA A 134 9.52 6.86 -20.54
N GLY A 135 8.20 6.63 -20.56
CA GLY A 135 7.49 6.05 -21.71
C GLY A 135 7.30 7.02 -22.89
N ALA A 136 7.27 8.33 -22.63
CA ALA A 136 7.06 9.36 -23.65
C ALA A 136 8.29 9.63 -24.55
N VAL A 137 9.49 9.17 -24.16
CA VAL A 137 10.74 9.37 -24.93
C VAL A 137 10.99 8.23 -25.93
N LYS A 138 10.14 7.20 -25.99
CA LYS A 138 10.19 6.13 -26.99
C LYS A 138 9.21 6.34 -28.17
N GLY A 139 8.71 7.56 -28.36
CA GLY A 139 7.91 7.97 -29.53
C GLY A 139 8.71 8.82 -30.50
#